data_AF-A0AAW9ZI88-F1
#
_entry.id   AF-A0AAW9ZI88-F1
#
_cell.length_a   1.000
_cell.length_b   1.000
_cell.length_c   1.000
_cell.angle_alpha   90.00
_cell.angle_beta   90.00
_cell.angle_gamma   90.00
#
_symmetry.space_group_name_H-M   'P 1'
#
loop_
_entity.id
_entity.type
_entity.pdbx_description
1 polymer ?
#
loop_
_entity_poly.entity_id
_entity_poly.type
_entity_poly.pdbx_seq_one_letter_code
_entity_poly.pdbx_strand_id
1 'polypeptide(L)' 'MTAKNYVTSISVNNTTRNKLIALSNIYEVTQKDLLSSLVDKEIAQLSSKDKSNFAFILKAIEIKDSFKNNKKRGNNNE' A
#
# COMPACT_ATOMS: atom_id res chain seq x y z
N MET A 1 -13.45 0.80 -15.60
CA MET A 1 -13.77 0.13 -14.32
C MET A 1 -12.88 0.73 -13.26
N THR A 2 -13.45 1.50 -12.33
CA THR A 2 -12.71 2.09 -11.20
C THR A 2 -12.21 0.97 -10.29
N ALA A 3 -10.89 0.89 -10.10
CA ALA A 3 -10.29 -0.06 -9.16
C ALA A 3 -10.89 0.19 -7.77
N LYS A 4 -11.50 -0.83 -7.16
CA LYS A 4 -11.97 -0.75 -5.79
C LYS A 4 -10.75 -0.60 -4.88
N ASN A 5 -10.63 0.54 -4.20
CA ASN A 5 -9.61 0.76 -3.18
C ASN A 5 -9.97 -0.04 -1.92
N TYR A 6 -9.57 -1.31 -1.89
CA TYR A 6 -9.73 -2.15 -0.73
C TYR A 6 -8.75 -1.73 0.36
N VAL A 7 -9.24 -1.55 1.59
CA VAL A 7 -8.38 -1.33 2.76
C VAL A 7 -7.75 -2.66 3.14
N THR A 8 -6.43 -2.75 3.06
CA THR A 8 -5.65 -3.90 3.52
C THR A 8 -4.90 -3.55 4.79
N SER A 9 -4.86 -4.48 5.74
CA SER A 9 -4.06 -4.34 6.96
C SER A 9 -2.64 -4.83 6.71
N ILE A 10 -1.65 -4.08 7.20
CA ILE A 10 -0.25 -4.55 7.25
C ILE A 10 0.12 -4.89 8.68
N SER A 11 0.79 -6.04 8.87
CA SER A 11 1.34 -6.42 10.16
C SER A 11 2.73 -5.81 10.32
N VAL A 12 2.94 -5.09 11.42
CA VAL A 12 4.24 -4.51 11.80
C VAL A 12 4.64 -4.98 13.19
N ASN A 13 5.94 -4.96 13.48
CA ASN A 13 6.42 -5.28 14.83
C ASN A 13 6.09 -4.14 15.82
N ASN A 14 6.14 -4.46 17.12
CA ASN A 14 5.81 -3.52 18.19
C ASN A 14 6.66 -2.24 18.16
N THR A 15 7.96 -2.37 17.85
CA THR A 15 8.87 -1.23 17.76
C THR A 15 8.44 -0.25 16.68
N THR A 16 8.12 -0.74 15.48
CA THR A 16 7.64 0.09 14.36
C THR A 16 6.28 0.70 14.66
N ARG A 17 5.36 -0.07 15.25
CA ARG A 17 4.04 0.45 15.69
C ARG A 17 4.20 1.61 16.66
N ASN A 18 5.05 1.48 17.67
CA ASN A 18 5.26 2.52 18.68
C ASN A 18 5.88 3.79 18.07
N LYS A 19 6.82 3.64 17.12
CA LYS A 19 7.38 4.76 16.37
C LYS A 19 6.31 5.48 15.53
N LEU A 20 5.46 4.73 14.83
CA LEU A 20 4.35 5.30 14.06
C LEU A 20 3.38 6.07 14.95
N ILE A 21 2.99 5.52 16.11
CA ILE A 21 2.12 6.20 17.09
C ILE A 21 2.75 7.51 17.56
N ALA A 22 4.02 7.48 17.97
CA ALA A 22 4.69 8.66 18.49
C ALA A 22 4.78 9.77 17.44
N LEU A 23 5.19 9.41 16.21
CA LEU A 23 5.35 10.37 15.13
C LEU A 23 4.00 10.90 14.62
N SER A 24 2.97 10.06 14.58
CA SER A 24 1.64 10.49 14.14
C SER A 24 1.02 11.49 15.11
N ASN A 25 1.28 11.33 16.42
CA ASN A 25 0.84 12.29 17.43
C ASN A 25 1.55 13.64 17.30
N ILE A 26 2.85 13.67 17.00
CA ILE A 26 3.60 14.91 16.79
C ILE A 26 3.07 15.69 15.59
N TYR A 27 2.68 14.98 14.52
CA TYR A 27 2.19 15.59 13.30
C TYR A 27 0.66 15.76 13.26
N GLU A 28 -0.04 15.38 14.32
CA GLU A 28 -1.50 15.45 14.43
C GLU A 28 -2.25 14.78 13.27
N VAL A 29 -1.72 13.66 12.79
CA VAL A 29 -2.31 12.85 11.70
C VAL A 29 -2.60 11.43 12.17
N THR A 30 -3.42 10.69 11.41
CA THR A 30 -3.59 9.26 11.69
C THR A 30 -2.33 8.48 11.32
N GLN A 31 -2.09 7.34 11.97
CA GLN A 31 -0.97 6.44 11.61
C GLN A 31 -1.03 6.00 10.13
N LYS A 32 -2.25 5.88 9.58
CA LYS A 32 -2.48 5.52 8.18
C LYS A 32 -1.99 6.65 7.26
N ASP A 33 -2.41 7.88 7.53
CA ASP A 33 -2.04 9.02 6.68
C ASP A 33 -0.54 9.31 6.78
N LEU A 34 0.04 9.15 7.97
CA LEU A 34 1.49 9.22 8.18
C LEU A 34 2.21 8.18 7.32
N LEU A 35 1.77 6.91 7.36
CA LEU A 35 2.39 5.84 6.59
C LEU A 35 2.30 6.12 5.08
N SER A 36 1.14 6.54 4.58
CA SER A 36 0.98 6.93 3.17
C SER A 36 1.93 8.06 2.79
N SER A 37 2.01 9.12 3.61
CA SER A 37 2.92 10.25 3.36
C SER A 37 4.40 9.84 3.36
N LEU A 38 4.81 8.96 4.28
CA LEU A 38 6.19 8.46 4.33
C LEU A 38 6.54 7.63 3.09
N VAL A 39 5.61 6.81 2.59
CA VAL A 39 5.80 6.04 1.35
C VAL A 39 5.94 6.97 0.15
N ASP A 40 5.07 7.97 0.02
CA ASP A 40 5.16 8.95 -1.07
C ASP A 40 6.46 9.75 -1.03
N LYS A 41 6.90 10.13 0.18
CA LYS A 41 8.15 10.84 0.40
C LYS A 41 9.38 10.00 0.03
N GLU A 42 9.35 8.69 0.26
CA GLU A 42 10.41 7.77 -0.16
C GLU A 42 10.44 7.64 -1.69
N ILE A 43 9.28 7.46 -2.32
CA ILE A 43 9.16 7.38 -3.79
C ILE A 43 9.69 8.65 -4.45
N ALA A 44 9.39 9.82 -3.88
CA ALA A 44 9.86 11.11 -4.39
C ALA A 44 11.39 11.22 -4.42
N GLN A 45 12.07 10.60 -3.45
CA GLN A 45 13.53 10.61 -3.30
C GLN A 45 14.26 9.59 -4.17
N LEU A 46 13.55 8.66 -4.80
CA LEU A 46 14.15 7.67 -5.70
C LEU A 46 14.89 8.32 -6.88
N SER A 47 15.97 7.66 -7.31
CA SER A 47 16.69 8.01 -8.54
C SER A 47 15.80 7.84 -9.78
N SER A 48 16.12 8.48 -10.90
CA SER A 48 15.35 8.32 -12.15
C SER A 48 15.24 6.85 -12.61
N LYS A 49 16.34 6.09 -12.43
CA LYS A 49 16.36 4.65 -12.71
C LYS A 49 15.42 3.89 -11.78
N ASP A 50 15.47 4.17 -10.47
CA ASP A 50 14.65 3.46 -9.49
C ASP A 50 13.16 3.84 -9.58
N LYS A 51 12.84 5.08 -9.96
CA LYS A 51 11.46 5.50 -10.28
C LYS A 51 10.88 4.69 -11.43
N SER A 52 11.67 4.45 -12.47
CA SER A 52 11.26 3.62 -13.61
C SER A 52 11.01 2.16 -13.18
N ASN A 53 11.90 1.60 -12.36
CA ASN A 53 11.74 0.27 -11.79
C ASN A 53 10.51 0.17 -10.87
N PHE A 54 10.32 1.15 -10.00
CA PHE A 54 9.15 1.25 -9.12
C PHE A 54 7.85 1.25 -9.91
N ALA A 55 7.74 2.08 -10.95
CA ALA A 55 6.54 2.16 -11.79
C ALA A 55 6.24 0.83 -12.50
N PHE A 56 7.28 0.13 -12.99
CA PHE A 56 7.14 -1.18 -13.61
C PHE A 56 6.61 -2.23 -12.61
N ILE A 57 7.19 -2.28 -11.41
CA ILE A 57 6.79 -3.23 -10.36
C ILE A 57 5.36 -2.94 -9.89
N LEU A 58 5.02 -1.67 -9.64
CA LEU A 58 3.70 -1.24 -9.21
C LEU A 58 2.63 -1.70 -10.21
N LYS A 59 2.85 -1.46 -11.51
CA LYS A 59 1.92 -1.89 -12.57
C LYS A 59 1.72 -3.42 -12.58
N ALA A 60 2.77 -4.19 -12.34
CA ALA A 60 2.64 -5.65 -12.26
C ALA A 60 1.81 -6.12 -11.06
N ILE A 61 1.93 -5.45 -9.91
CA ILE A 61 1.12 -5.72 -8.71
C ILE A 61 -0.35 -5.39 -8.97
N GLU A 62 -0.65 -4.23 -9.54
CA GLU A 62 -2.01 -3.78 -9.87
C GLU A 62 -2.73 -4.75 -10.82
N ILE A 63 -2.00 -5.25 -11.83
CA ILE A 63 -2.51 -6.28 -12.76
C ILE A 63 -2.85 -7.56 -11.98
N LYS A 64 -1.94 -8.03 -11.12
CA LYS A 64 -2.15 -9.24 -10.30
C LYS A 64 -3.36 -9.13 -9.37
N ASP A 65 -3.54 -7.98 -8.73
CA ASP A 65 -4.67 -7.74 -7.83
C ASP A 65 -5.98 -7.61 -8.60
N SER A 66 -5.96 -7.03 -9.79
CA SER A 66 -7.11 -7.02 -10.70
C SER A 66 -7.57 -8.44 -11.06
N PHE A 67 -6.64 -9.38 -11.28
CA PHE A 67 -6.99 -10.78 -11.53
C PHE A 67 -7.55 -11.51 -10.30
N LYS A 68 -7.03 -11.25 -9.10
CA LYS A 68 -7.60 -11.81 -7.85
C LYS A 68 -9.05 -11.39 -7.65
N ASN A 69 -9.37 -10.13 -7.98
CA ASN A 69 -10.71 -9.57 -7.81
C ASN A 69 -11.71 -10.01 -8.89
N ASN A 70 -11.23 -10.42 -10.07
CA ASN A 70 -12.06 -10.96 -11.15
C ASN A 70 -12.36 -12.45 -11.03
N LYS A 71 -11.68 -13.19 -10.13
CA LYS A 71 -12.16 -14.50 -9.69
C LYS A 71 -13.38 -14.31 -8.80
N LYS A 72 -14.57 -14.14 -9.42
CA LYS A 72 -15.83 -14.57 -8.79
C LYS A 72 -15.56 -15.98 -8.27
N ARG A 73 -15.67 -16.17 -6.96
CA ARG A 73 -15.74 -17.51 -6.35
C ARG A 73 -16.84 -18.24 -7.12
N GLY A 74 -16.47 -19.22 -7.93
CA GLY A 74 -17.43 -20.18 -8.44
C GLY A 74 -18.09 -20.78 -7.22
N ASN A 75 -19.35 -20.41 -7.01
CA ASN A 75 -20.18 -21.01 -5.99
C ASN A 75 -20.52 -22.40 -6.52
N ASN A 76 -19.57 -23.33 -6.44
CA ASN A 76 -19.82 -24.73 -6.75
C ASN A 76 -20.46 -25.36 -5.51
N ASN A 77 -21.72 -25.02 -5.29
CA ASN A 77 -22.67 -25.96 -4.70
C ASN A 77 -23.36 -26.65 -5.87
N GLU A 78 -22.76 -27.74 -6.34
CA GLU A 78 -23.50 -28.87 -6.90
C GLU A 78 -23.32 -30.04 -5.93
#